data_AF-A0A480AI76-F1
#
_entry.id   AF-A0A480AI76-F1
#
_cell.length_a   1.000
_cell.length_b   1.000
_cell.length_c   1.000
_cell.angle_alpha   90.00
_cell.angle_beta   90.00
_cell.angle_gamma   90.00
#
_symmetry.space_group_name_H-M   'P 1'
#
loop_
_entity.id
_entity.type
_entity.pdbx_description
1 polymer ?
#
loop_
_entity_poly.entity_id
_entity_poly.type
_entity_poly.pdbx_seq_one_letter_code
_entity_poly.pdbx_strand_id
1 'polypeptide(L)' 'MRRLHLAGLLAAAALLAACAEKPQSAATRQHDTQPWKGPAAGQRADAGFKAGDKAAWEEQLRTRAQRGQNEYTRAPAQP' A
#
# COMPACT_ATOMS: atom_id res chain seq x y z
N MET A 1 -7.96 4.16 -51.57
CA MET A 1 -7.43 5.23 -50.70
C MET A 1 -8.39 5.51 -49.52
N ARG A 2 -9.58 6.12 -49.72
CA ARG A 2 -10.50 6.49 -48.62
C ARG A 2 -10.88 5.36 -47.63
N ARG A 3 -11.13 4.15 -48.15
CA ARG A 3 -11.45 2.97 -47.32
C ARG A 3 -10.28 2.48 -46.48
N LEU A 4 -9.05 2.61 -46.98
CA LEU A 4 -7.82 2.23 -46.27
C LEU A 4 -7.51 3.22 -45.14
N HIS A 5 -7.76 4.52 -45.36
CA HIS A 5 -7.62 5.53 -44.30
C HIS A 5 -8.65 5.34 -43.17
N LEU A 6 -9.90 4.99 -43.51
CA LEU A 6 -10.93 4.65 -42.53
C LEU A 6 -10.55 3.43 -41.69
N ALA A 7 -10.04 2.37 -42.31
CA ALA A 7 -9.58 1.19 -41.60
C ALA A 7 -8.38 1.49 -40.67
N GLY A 8 -7.43 2.30 -41.13
CA GLY A 8 -6.28 2.73 -40.32
C GLY A 8 -6.68 3.57 -39.10
N LEU A 9 -7.64 4.50 -39.28
CA LEU A 9 -8.18 5.31 -38.18
C LEU A 9 -8.87 4.45 -37.12
N LEU A 10 -9.67 3.46 -37.53
CA LEU A 10 -10.35 2.56 -36.61
C LEU A 10 -9.38 1.67 -35.84
N ALA A 11 -8.35 1.14 -36.50
CA ALA A 11 -7.31 0.34 -35.86
C ALA A 11 -6.50 1.15 -34.84
N ALA A 12 -6.14 2.39 -35.16
CA ALA A 12 -5.44 3.28 -34.24
C ALA A 12 -6.28 3.62 -32.99
N ALA A 13 -7.58 3.88 -33.18
CA ALA A 13 -8.50 4.13 -32.06
C ALA A 13 -8.64 2.93 -31.13
N ALA A 14 -8.68 1.70 -31.67
CA ALA A 14 -8.76 0.48 -30.88
C ALA A 14 -7.50 0.24 -30.02
N LEU A 15 -6.31 0.54 -30.56
CA LEU A 15 -5.05 0.41 -29.81
C LEU A 15 -4.94 1.43 -28.67
N LEU A 16 -5.41 2.66 -28.87
CA LEU A 16 -5.46 3.67 -27.79
C LEU A 16 -6.44 3.27 -26.68
N ALA A 17 -7.57 2.67 -27.03
CA ALA A 17 -8.56 2.22 -26.05
C ALA A 17 -8.06 1.03 -25.21
N ALA A 18 -7.13 0.21 -25.73
CA ALA A 18 -6.56 -0.92 -25.00
C ALA A 18 -5.66 -0.49 -23.83
N CYS A 19 -5.09 0.72 -23.87
CA CYS A 19 -4.32 1.30 -22.78
C CYS A 19 -5.16 2.21 -21.86
N ALA A 20 -6.47 2.34 -22.11
CA ALA A 20 -7.34 3.11 -21.25
C ALA A 20 -7.68 2.29 -19.99
N GLU A 21 -6.93 2.52 -18.92
CA GLU A 21 -7.26 1.95 -17.63
C GLU A 21 -8.54 2.61 -17.07
N LYS A 22 -9.26 1.88 -16.21
CA LYS A 22 -10.44 2.42 -15.54
C LYS A 22 -10.03 3.70 -14.80
N PRO A 23 -10.83 4.79 -14.84
CA PRO A 23 -10.50 6.00 -14.11
C PRO A 23 -10.14 5.66 -12.67
N GLN A 24 -8.90 5.94 -12.27
CA GLN A 24 -8.44 5.85 -10.88
C GLN A 24 -8.96 7.08 -10.14
N SER A 25 -10.28 7.25 -10.08
CA SER A 25 -10.86 8.19 -9.14
C SER A 25 -10.65 7.64 -7.75
N ALA A 26 -10.09 8.46 -6.86
CA ALA A 26 -10.22 8.17 -5.44
C ALA A 26 -11.72 8.06 -5.15
N ALA A 27 -12.17 6.91 -4.64
CA ALA A 27 -13.51 6.80 -4.07
C ALA A 27 -13.65 7.80 -2.91
N THR A 28 -14.84 7.85 -2.28
CA THR A 28 -15.00 8.54 -0.99
C THR A 28 -13.83 8.21 -0.07
N ARG A 29 -13.20 9.24 0.51
CA ARG A 29 -12.06 9.10 1.42
C ARG A 29 -12.40 8.02 2.46
N GLN A 30 -11.70 6.89 2.40
CA GLN A 30 -11.82 5.90 3.45
C GLN A 30 -11.09 6.42 4.70
N HIS A 31 -11.72 6.23 5.85
CA HIS A 31 -11.06 6.49 7.12
C HIS A 31 -10.13 5.33 7.46
N ASP A 32 -8.96 5.67 7.96
CA ASP A 32 -8.04 4.66 8.47
C ASP A 32 -8.70 3.83 9.56
N THR A 33 -8.47 2.53 9.52
CA THR A 33 -8.89 1.63 10.58
C THR A 33 -7.82 1.59 11.67
N GLN A 34 -8.23 1.15 12.87
CA GLN A 34 -7.28 0.95 13.97
C GLN A 34 -6.20 -0.05 13.55
N PRO A 35 -4.91 0.27 13.69
CA PRO A 35 -3.82 -0.57 13.18
C PRO A 35 -3.72 -1.94 13.87
N TRP A 36 -4.15 -2.04 15.13
CA TRP A 36 -4.20 -3.31 15.86
C TRP A 36 -5.37 -4.22 15.44
N LYS A 37 -6.33 -3.76 14.61
CA LYS A 37 -7.38 -4.66 14.08
C LYS A 37 -6.82 -5.79 13.23
N GLY A 38 -5.61 -5.61 12.70
CA GLY A 38 -4.97 -6.58 11.84
C GLY A 38 -5.45 -6.51 10.40
N PRO A 39 -4.82 -7.29 9.52
CA PRO A 39 -5.09 -7.23 8.11
C PRO A 39 -6.45 -7.87 7.78
N ALA A 40 -7.00 -7.59 6.60
CA ALA A 40 -8.30 -8.12 6.22
C ALA A 40 -8.27 -9.66 6.10
N ALA A 41 -9.44 -10.30 6.11
CA ALA A 41 -9.53 -11.75 5.96
C ALA A 41 -8.77 -12.23 4.71
N GLY A 42 -7.90 -13.24 4.89
CA GLY A 42 -7.06 -13.80 3.82
C GLY A 42 -5.73 -13.07 3.60
N GLN A 43 -5.47 -11.97 4.30
CA GLN A 43 -4.17 -11.30 4.30
C GLN A 43 -3.29 -11.84 5.43
N ARG A 44 -1.98 -11.93 5.17
CA ARG A 44 -1.03 -12.46 6.14
C ARG A 44 -0.54 -11.37 7.08
N ALA A 45 -0.59 -11.66 8.37
CA ALA A 45 0.11 -10.90 9.39
C ALA A 45 1.46 -11.56 9.70
N ASP A 46 2.37 -10.78 10.29
CA ASP A 46 3.64 -11.30 10.80
C ASP A 46 3.40 -12.37 11.88
N ALA A 47 4.34 -13.30 12.00
CA ALA A 47 4.26 -14.36 12.99
C ALA A 47 4.20 -13.77 14.41
N GLY A 48 3.21 -14.20 15.19
CA GLY A 48 2.98 -13.71 16.55
C GLY A 48 2.13 -12.43 16.65
N PHE A 49 1.72 -11.83 15.53
CA PHE A 49 0.73 -10.75 15.54
C PHE A 49 -0.68 -11.30 15.84
N LYS A 50 -1.37 -10.67 16.80
CA LYS A 50 -2.74 -11.02 17.18
C LYS A 50 -3.70 -9.86 16.88
N ALA A 51 -4.63 -10.10 15.95
CA ALA A 51 -5.66 -9.14 15.61
C ALA A 51 -6.52 -8.76 16.83
N GLY A 52 -6.77 -7.46 16.99
CA GLY A 52 -7.52 -6.86 18.08
C GLY A 52 -6.70 -6.54 19.34
N ASP A 53 -5.47 -7.03 19.45
CA ASP A 53 -4.64 -6.84 20.66
C ASP A 53 -3.87 -5.52 20.61
N LYS A 54 -4.51 -4.45 21.08
CA LYS A 54 -3.92 -3.11 21.13
C LYS A 54 -2.64 -3.07 21.97
N ALA A 55 -2.65 -3.69 23.16
CA ALA A 55 -1.52 -3.62 24.08
C ALA A 55 -0.27 -4.30 23.50
N ALA A 56 -0.44 -5.49 22.91
CA ALA A 56 0.66 -6.18 22.23
C ALA A 56 1.20 -5.38 21.04
N TRP A 57 0.32 -4.72 20.26
CA TRP A 57 0.73 -3.86 19.15
C TRP A 57 1.55 -2.65 19.62
N GLU A 58 1.11 -1.96 20.67
CA GLU A 58 1.84 -0.82 21.26
C GLU A 58 3.21 -1.25 21.81
N GLU A 59 3.30 -2.44 22.43
CA GLU A 59 4.56 -3.01 22.90
C GLU A 59 5.54 -3.28 21.76
N GLN A 60 5.07 -3.88 20.66
CA GLN A 60 5.91 -4.12 19.49
C GLN A 60 6.45 -2.81 18.91
N LEU A 61 5.62 -1.77 18.82
CA LEU A 61 6.06 -0.45 18.37
C LEU A 61 7.11 0.15 19.30
N ARG A 62 6.88 0.09 20.62
CA ARG A 62 7.85 0.60 21.60
C ARG A 62 9.18 -0.13 21.49
N THR A 63 9.15 -1.45 21.40
CA THR A 63 10.35 -2.28 21.23
C THR A 63 11.09 -1.91 19.95
N ARG A 64 10.38 -1.74 18.82
CA ARG A 64 10.97 -1.36 17.53
C ARG A 64 11.60 0.03 17.56
N ALA A 65 10.93 0.98 18.21
CA ALA A 65 11.46 2.33 18.41
C ALA A 65 12.75 2.29 19.23
N GLN A 66 12.77 1.57 20.35
CA GLN A 66 13.93 1.58 21.26
C GLN A 66 15.11 0.74 20.78
N ARG A 67 14.87 -0.40 20.12
CA ARG A 67 15.92 -1.38 19.80
C ARG A 67 16.23 -1.54 18.33
N GLY A 68 15.40 -0.98 17.44
CA GLY A 68 15.55 -1.16 16.00
C GLY A 68 15.92 0.12 15.25
N GLN A 69 15.16 1.18 15.50
CA GLN A 69 15.16 2.42 14.70
C GLN A 69 15.67 3.65 15.46
N ASN A 70 16.28 3.48 16.63
CA ASN A 70 16.87 4.57 17.38
C ASN A 70 18.40 4.50 17.26
N GLU A 71 18.98 5.41 16.48
CA GLU A 71 20.43 5.52 16.31
C GLU A 71 21.11 6.10 17.55
N TYR A 72 20.41 6.88 18.39
CA TYR A 72 20.98 7.46 19.61
C TYR A 72 21.40 6.37 20.61
N THR A 73 20.69 5.25 20.64
CA THR A 73 21.08 4.08 21.46
C THR A 73 22.27 3.28 20.89
N ARG A 74 22.70 3.56 19.65
CA ARG A 74 23.82 2.88 18.98
C ARG A 74 25.11 3.69 18.94
N ALA A 75 25.05 5.00 19.18
CA ALA A 75 26.25 5.82 19.29
C ALA A 75 26.96 5.52 20.63
N PRO A 76 28.29 5.32 20.65
CA PRO A 76 29.03 5.31 21.91
C PRO A 76 28.84 6.66 22.60
N ALA A 77 28.70 6.67 23.92
CA ALA A 77 28.70 7.91 24.70
C ALA A 77 29.99 8.66 24.34
N GLN A 78 29.85 9.87 23.78
CA GLN A 78 30.99 10.74 23.54
C GLN A 78 31.60 11.09 24.91
N PRO A 79 32.94 10.95 25.06
CA PRO A 79 33.62 11.23 26.32
C PRO A 79 33.50 12.70 26.73
#